data_AF-A0A523DFY0-F1
#
_entry.id   AF-A0A523DFY0-F1
#
_cell.length_a   1.000
_cell.length_b   1.000
_cell.length_c   1.000
_cell.angle_alpha   90.00
_cell.angle_beta   90.00
_cell.angle_gamma   90.00
#
_symmetry.space_group_name_H-M   'P 1'
#
loop_
_entity.id
_entity.type
_entity.pdbx_description
1 polymer ?
#
loop_
_entity_poly.entity_id
_entity_poly.type
_entity_poly.pdbx_seq_one_letter_code
_entity_poly.pdbx_strand_id
1 'polypeptide(L)'
;MFEESVKRSAFKAISWRVLATLTTALVVYFITGSTEFAVTIGLIEGIAKIGLYYFHERLWNRLNVGRRPGGHPADAATEPALPSPSQEHE
;
A
#
# COMPACT_ATOMS: atom_id res chain seq x y z
N MET A 1 11.32 -13.85 12.42
CA MET A 1 10.49 -13.14 11.43
C MET A 1 9.64 -12.16 12.22
N PHE A 2 10.05 -10.89 12.30
CA PHE A 2 9.28 -9.91 13.08
C PHE A 2 7.98 -9.66 12.33
N GLU A 3 6.85 -10.12 12.89
CA GLU A 3 5.54 -9.71 12.42
C GLU A 3 5.46 -8.18 12.59
N GLU A 4 5.63 -7.45 11.50
CA GLU A 4 5.30 -6.04 11.46
C GLU A 4 3.79 -5.92 11.65
N SER A 5 3.35 -5.84 12.91
CA SER A 5 1.96 -5.60 13.24
C SER A 5 1.52 -4.33 12.53
N VAL A 6 0.44 -4.41 11.75
CA VAL A 6 -0.17 -3.30 10.98
C VAL A 6 -0.26 -2.01 11.81
N LYS A 7 -0.44 -2.14 13.13
CA LYS A 7 -0.43 -1.04 14.09
C LYS A 7 0.92 -0.29 14.12
N ARG A 8 2.07 -0.97 14.22
CA ARG A 8 3.40 -0.31 14.21
C ARG A 8 3.70 0.38 12.88
N SER A 9 3.30 -0.22 11.76
CA SER A 9 3.49 0.38 10.43
C SER A 9 2.62 1.63 10.25
N ALA A 10 1.37 1.59 10.72
CA ALA A 10 0.48 2.77 10.73
C ALA A 10 1.04 3.90 11.60
N PHE A 11 1.53 3.61 12.81
CA PHE A 11 2.18 4.61 13.67
C PHE A 11 3.40 5.23 12.98
N LYS A 12 4.26 4.41 12.38
CA LYS A 12 5.45 4.89 11.65
C LYS A 12 5.06 5.79 10.48
N ALA A 13 4.03 5.43 9.72
CA ALA A 13 3.53 6.23 8.61
C ALA A 13 2.93 7.57 9.07
N ILE A 14 2.18 7.58 10.18
CA ILE A 14 1.62 8.81 10.76
C ILE A 14 2.75 9.71 11.27
N SER A 15 3.72 9.16 12.02
CA SER A 15 4.88 9.91 12.50
C SER A 15 5.66 10.55 11.35
N TRP A 16 5.88 9.81 10.27
CA TRP A 16 6.53 10.35 9.08
C TRP A 16 5.73 11.47 8.41
N ARG A 17 4.40 11.33 8.33
CA ARG A 17 3.53 12.36 7.75
C ARG A 17 3.51 13.64 8.58
N VAL A 18 3.45 13.53 9.91
CA VAL A 18 3.51 14.69 10.81
C VAL A 18 4.84 15.40 10.66
N LEU A 19 5.94 14.66 10.65
CA LEU A 19 7.28 15.24 10.49
C LEU A 19 7.42 15.97 9.15
N ALA A 20 6.99 15.34 8.05
CA ALA A 20 7.08 15.93 6.72
C ALA A 20 6.29 17.24 6.60
N THR A 21 5.04 17.27 7.07
CA THR A 21 4.20 18.48 7.02
C THR A 21 4.79 19.60 7.90
N LEU A 22 5.33 19.26 9.08
CA LEU A 22 6.00 20.23 9.94
C LEU A 22 7.27 20.79 9.27
N THR A 23 8.06 19.94 8.61
CA THR A 23 9.24 20.36 7.86
C THR A 23 8.85 21.33 6.74
N THR A 24 7.80 21.04 5.95
CA THR A 24 7.35 21.97 4.90
C THR A 24 6.94 23.32 5.49
N ALA A 25 6.12 23.31 6.54
CA ALA A 25 5.67 24.53 7.20
C ALA A 25 6.84 25.36 7.75
N LEU A 26 7.84 24.71 8.37
CA LEU A 26 9.04 25.37 8.85
C LEU A 26 9.88 25.94 7.70
N VAL A 27 10.09 25.18 6.62
CA VAL A 27 10.85 25.65 5.44
C VAL A 27 10.18 26.88 4.83
N VAL A 28 8.86 26.85 4.65
CA VAL A 28 8.08 28.01 4.15
C VAL A 28 8.22 29.20 5.08
N TYR A 29 8.12 28.98 6.39
CA TYR A 29 8.28 30.03 7.38
C TYR A 29 9.69 30.65 7.35
N PHE A 30 10.74 29.82 7.26
CA PHE A 30 12.12 30.31 7.19
C PHE A 30 12.42 31.10 5.91
N ILE A 31 11.82 30.70 4.78
CA ILE A 31 12.02 31.40 3.50
C ILE A 31 11.21 32.69 3.44
N THR A 32 9.97 32.67 3.92
CA THR A 32 9.02 33.78 3.73
C THR A 32 8.98 34.75 4.90
N GLY A 33 9.34 34.30 6.11
CA GLY A 33 9.20 35.06 7.36
C GLY A 33 7.75 35.31 7.80
N SER A 34 6.77 34.73 7.09
CA SER A 34 5.34 34.94 7.33
C SER A 34 4.65 33.65 7.75
N THR A 35 4.01 33.69 8.93
CA THR A 35 3.21 32.58 9.47
C THR A 35 1.98 32.30 8.60
N GLU A 36 1.42 33.32 7.96
CA GLU A 36 0.25 33.17 7.09
C GLU A 36 0.59 32.27 5.90
N PHE A 37 1.69 32.54 5.21
CA PHE A 37 2.16 31.69 4.10
C PHE A 37 2.50 30.26 4.56
N ALA A 38 3.11 30.10 5.73
CA ALA A 38 3.42 28.77 6.28
C ALA A 38 2.16 27.93 6.51
N VAL A 39 1.10 28.55 7.07
CA VAL A 39 -0.19 27.89 7.30
C VAL A 39 -0.90 27.60 5.98
N THR A 40 -0.96 28.56 5.05
CA THR A 40 -1.59 28.38 3.74
C THR A 40 -0.94 27.25 2.95
N ILE A 41 0.39 27.23 2.87
CA ILE A 41 1.11 26.19 2.12
C ILE A 41 0.95 24.84 2.81
N GLY A 42 1.02 24.77 4.14
CA GLY A 42 0.77 23.52 4.87
C GLY A 42 -0.64 22.94 4.60
N LEU A 43 -1.66 23.80 4.52
CA LEU A 43 -3.03 23.42 4.18
C LEU A 43 -3.16 22.93 2.73
N ILE A 44 -2.61 23.67 1.77
CA ILE A 44 -2.59 23.30 0.36
C ILE A 44 -1.85 21.97 0.16
N GLU A 45 -0.71 21.80 0.81
CA GLU A 45 0.08 20.57 0.74
C GLU A 45 -0.72 19.37 1.29
N GLY A 46 -1.44 19.56 2.40
CA GLY A 46 -2.33 18.55 2.97
C GLY A 46 -3.41 18.10 1.98
N ILE A 47 -4.12 19.06 1.37
CA ILE A 47 -5.18 18.78 0.38
C ILE A 47 -4.59 18.13 -0.88
N ALA A 48 -3.46 18.64 -1.37
CA ALA A 48 -2.77 18.11 -2.54
C ALA A 48 -2.35 16.65 -2.31
N LYS A 49 -1.87 16.29 -1.10
CA LYS A 49 -1.52 14.91 -0.74
C LYS A 49 -2.72 13.97 -0.77
N ILE A 50 -3.90 14.43 -0.33
CA ILE A 50 -5.13 13.62 -0.39
C ILE A 50 -5.51 13.36 -1.85
N GLY A 51 -5.53 14.41 -2.68
CA GLY A 51 -5.81 14.28 -4.11
C GLY A 51 -4.80 13.35 -4.80
N LEU A 52 -3.51 13.58 -4.56
CA LEU A 52 -2.43 12.78 -5.14
C LEU A 52 -2.51 11.31 -4.69
N TYR A 53 -2.81 11.04 -3.42
CA TYR A 53 -3.00 9.68 -2.91
C TYR A 53 -4.17 8.99 -3.61
N TYR A 54 -5.30 9.68 -3.76
CA TYR A 54 -6.46 9.14 -4.48
C TYR A 54 -6.11 8.80 -5.94
N PHE A 55 -5.46 9.71 -6.66
CA PHE A 55 -5.02 9.46 -8.03
C PHE A 55 -3.97 8.34 -8.11
N HIS A 56 -3.03 8.29 -7.17
CA HIS A 56 -2.02 7.25 -7.08
C HIS A 56 -2.66 5.88 -6.89
N GLU A 57 -3.60 5.74 -5.94
CA GLU A 57 -4.32 4.49 -5.71
C GLU A 57 -5.17 4.10 -6.92
N ARG A 58 -5.81 5.07 -7.58
CA ARG A 58 -6.60 4.81 -8.80
C ARG A 58 -5.72 4.36 -9.98
N LEU A 59 -4.55 4.95 -10.14
CA LEU A 59 -3.58 4.58 -11.16
C LEU A 59 -2.97 3.21 -10.87
N TRP A 60 -2.63 2.94 -9.60
CA TRP A 60 -2.12 1.64 -9.16
C TRP A 60 -3.14 0.52 -9.35
N ASN A 61 -4.42 0.77 -9.06
CA ASN A 61 -5.49 -0.19 -9.32
C ASN A 61 -5.71 -0.47 -10.82
N ARG A 62 -5.35 0.46 -11.71
CA ARG A 62 -5.38 0.24 -13.16
C ARG A 62 -4.17 -0.57 -13.65
N LEU A 63 -3.02 -0.39 -13.01
CA LEU A 63 -1.82 -1.15 -13.30
C LEU A 63 -1.94 -2.51 -12.59
N ASN A 64 -2.33 -3.55 -13.32
CA ASN A 64 -2.58 -4.91 -12.82
C ASN A 64 -1.29 -5.65 -12.36
N VAL A 65 -0.37 -4.94 -11.70
CA VAL A 65 0.93 -5.42 -11.27
C VAL A 65 0.75 -6.24 -9.99
N GLY A 66 0.96 -7.56 -10.10
CA GLY A 66 1.08 -8.45 -8.94
C GLY A 66 -0.10 -9.37 -8.64
N ARG A 67 -1.17 -9.39 -9.45
CA ARG A 67 -2.17 -10.47 -9.34
C ARG A 67 -1.53 -11.77 -9.86
N ARG A 68 -1.06 -12.62 -8.94
CA ARG A 68 -0.87 -14.04 -9.26
C ARG A 68 -2.22 -14.56 -9.73
N PRO A 69 -2.31 -15.21 -10.91
CA PRO A 69 -3.50 -15.96 -11.27
C PRO A 69 -3.78 -16.89 -10.10
N GLY A 70 -4.94 -16.74 -9.46
CA GLY A 70 -5.38 -17.71 -8.47
C GLY A 70 -5.47 -19.04 -9.19
N GLY A 71 -4.60 -19.99 -8.82
CA GLY A 71 -4.75 -21.38 -9.25
C GLY A 71 -6.16 -21.80 -8.85
N HIS A 72 -6.99 -22.07 -9.84
CA HIS A 72 -8.36 -22.47 -9.60
C HIS A 72 -8.30 -23.92 -9.08
N PRO A 73 -9.01 -24.28 -8.00
CA PRO A 73 -9.01 -25.67 -7.50
C PRO A 73 -9.49 -26.71 -8.54
N ALA A 74 -10.00 -26.31 -9.71
CA ALA A 74 -10.24 -27.22 -10.82
C ALA A 74 -8.95 -27.80 -11.44
N ASP A 75 -7.80 -27.13 -11.27
CA ASP A 75 -6.51 -27.62 -11.78
C ASP A 75 -6.03 -28.84 -10.98
N ALA A 76 -6.51 -29.03 -9.75
CA ALA A 76 -6.27 -30.21 -8.91
C ALA A 76 -7.18 -31.40 -9.27
N ALA A 77 -8.30 -31.17 -9.98
CA ALA A 77 -9.24 -32.23 -10.35
C ALA A 77 -8.82 -32.98 -11.63
N THR A 78 -7.70 -32.61 -12.24
CA THR A 78 -7.11 -33.29 -13.41
C THR A 78 -5.97 -34.23 -13.02
N GLU A 79 -5.78 -34.53 -11.72
CA GLU A 79 -4.94 -35.67 -11.35
C GLU A 79 -5.60 -36.92 -11.95
N PRO A 80 -5.03 -37.54 -13.02
CA PRO A 80 -5.64 -38.71 -13.60
C PRO A 80 -5.60 -39.77 -12.52
N ALA A 81 -6.77 -40.31 -12.17
CA ALA A 81 -6.93 -41.41 -11.26
C ALA A 81 -5.79 -42.41 -11.42
N LEU A 82 -4.84 -42.37 -10.49
CA LEU A 82 -3.87 -43.44 -10.37
C LEU A 82 -4.71 -44.70 -10.16
N PRO A 83 -4.55 -45.75 -10.99
CA PRO A 83 -5.25 -46.99 -10.74
C PRO A 83 -4.84 -47.44 -9.33
N SER A 84 -5.83 -47.54 -8.45
CA SER A 84 -5.67 -48.16 -7.13
C SER A 84 -4.97 -49.50 -7.32
N PRO A 85 -3.87 -49.79 -6.60
CA PRO A 85 -3.28 -51.12 -6.60
C PRO A 85 -4.20 -52.01 -5.76
N SER A 86 -5.31 -52.39 -6.36
CA SER A 86 -6.23 -53.38 -5.84
C SER A 86 -6.71 -54.19 -7.02
N GLN A 87 -6.30 -55.46 -7.03
CA GLN A 87 -6.66 -56.55 -7.95
C GLN A 87 -5.70 -56.82 -9.13
N GLU A 88 -4.52 -57.37 -8.81
CA GLU A 88 -3.91 -58.48 -9.59
C GLU A 88 -3.65 -59.59 -8.54
N HIS A 89 -4.58 -60.55 -8.41
CA HIS A 89 -4.48 -61.90 -8.99
C HIS A 89 -3.24 -62.69 -8.52
N GLU A 90 -3.36 -63.38 -7.37
CA GLU A 90 -3.11 -64.82 -7.11
C GLU A 90 -2.94 -65.11 -5.61
#